data_AF-A0A3B9YR59-F1
#
_entry.id   AF-A0A3B9YR59-F1
#
_cell.length_a   1.000
_cell.length_b   1.000
_cell.length_c   1.000
_cell.angle_alpha   90.00
_cell.angle_beta   90.00
_cell.angle_gamma   90.00
#
_symmetry.space_group_name_H-M   'P 1'
#
loop_
_entity.id
_entity.type
_entity.pdbx_description
1 polymer ?
#
loop_
_entity_poly.entity_id
_entity_poly.type
_entity_poly.pdbx_seq_one_letter_code
_entity_poly.pdbx_strand_id
1 'polypeptide(L)' 'MNQFGAQIVHQNLDLDVYRGEVLGIVGGSGTGKSVMLRSIVGLNRPKQGRIA' A
#
# COMPACT_ATOMS: atom_id res chain seq x y z
N MET A 1 -0.59 -4.40 -6.68
CA MET A 1 -2.07 -4.44 -6.57
C MET A 1 -2.53 -5.01 -5.24
N ASN A 2 -3.39 -4.28 -4.52
CA ASN A 2 -4.03 -4.73 -3.28
C ASN A 2 -5.53 -4.96 -3.51
N GLN A 3 -6.04 -6.12 -3.09
CA GLN A 3 -7.42 -6.55 -3.38
C GLN A 3 -7.97 -7.46 -2.29
N PHE A 4 -9.25 -7.28 -1.94
CA PHE A 4 -10.02 -8.15 -1.06
C PHE A 4 -11.29 -8.62 -1.78
N GLY A 5 -11.42 -9.92 -2.03
CA GLY A 5 -12.51 -10.45 -2.86
C GLY A 5 -12.51 -9.77 -4.24
N ALA A 6 -13.62 -9.18 -4.66
CA ALA A 6 -13.73 -8.42 -5.90
C ALA A 6 -13.28 -6.94 -5.77
N GLN A 7 -13.04 -6.44 -4.55
CA GLN A 7 -12.75 -5.02 -4.30
C GLN A 7 -11.26 -4.73 -4.44
N ILE A 8 -10.92 -3.87 -5.40
CA ILE A 8 -9.55 -3.39 -5.63
C ILE A 8 -9.31 -2.15 -4.76
N VAL A 9 -8.34 -2.22 -3.85
CA VAL A 9 -8.01 -1.10 -2.95
C VAL A 9 -6.91 -0.21 -3.54
N HIS A 10 -5.88 -0.83 -4.13
CA HIS A 10 -4.82 -0.11 -4.82
C HIS A 10 -4.49 -0.79 -6.14
N GLN A 11 -4.50 -0.03 -7.22
CA GLN A 11 -4.15 -0.45 -8.58
C GLN A 11 -3.05 0.46 -9.11
N ASN A 12 -2.02 -0.12 -9.74
CA ASN A 12 -0.89 0.60 -10.33
C ASN A 12 -0.28 1.65 -9.36
N LEU A 13 -0.01 1.21 -8.13
CA LEU A 13 0.63 2.03 -7.12
C LEU A 13 2.14 1.83 -7.22
N ASP A 14 2.86 2.89 -7.52
CA ASP A 14 4.31 2.98 -7.54
C ASP A 14 4.76 4.02 -6.52
N LEU A 15 5.72 3.65 -5.68
CA LEU A 15 6.26 4.49 -4.61
C LEU A 15 7.71 4.10 -4.34
N ASP A 16 8.59 5.08 -4.42
CA ASP A 16 9.98 4.96 -4.00
C ASP A 16 10.14 5.67 -2.64
N VAL A 17 10.76 4.99 -1.68
CA VAL A 17 11.07 5.56 -0.36
C VAL A 17 12.54 5.31 -0.08
N TYR A 18 13.29 6.37 0.14
CA TYR A 18 14.72 6.32 0.37
C TYR A 18 15.06 6.27 1.86
N ARG A 19 16.26 5.79 2.16
CA ARG A 19 16.75 5.69 3.53
C ARG A 19 16.80 7.08 4.17
N GLY A 20 16.15 7.21 5.33
CA GLY A 20 16.11 8.45 6.09
C GLY A 20 14.92 9.35 5.76
N GLU A 21 14.09 8.98 4.79
CA GLU A 21 12.86 9.72 4.49
C GLU A 21 11.75 9.42 5.49
N VAL A 22 10.95 10.45 5.77
CA VAL A 22 9.72 10.32 6.55
C VAL A 22 8.54 10.37 5.60
N LEU A 23 7.86 9.24 5.41
CA LEU A 23 6.68 9.12 4.57
C LEU A 23 5.39 9.34 5.39
N GLY A 24 4.61 10.36 5.03
CA GLY A 24 3.26 10.58 5.54
C GLY A 24 2.20 10.13 4.53
N ILE A 25 1.21 9.35 4.97
CA ILE A 25 0.08 8.92 4.13
C ILE A 25 -1.20 9.60 4.61
N VAL A 26 -1.82 10.42 3.74
CA VAL A 26 -3.04 11.19 4.04
C VAL A 26 -4.18 10.82 3.10
N GLY A 27 -5.42 11.05 3.54
CA GLY A 27 -6.64 10.79 2.77
C GLY A 27 -7.84 10.43 3.66
N GLY A 28 -9.06 10.54 3.12
CA GLY A 28 -10.31 10.26 3.83
C GLY A 28 -10.43 8.84 4.40
N SER A 29 -11.34 8.60 5.34
CA SER A 29 -11.55 7.25 5.89
C SER A 29 -11.89 6.24 4.78
N GLY A 30 -11.36 5.02 4.88
CA GLY A 30 -11.62 3.95 3.89
C GLY A 30 -10.79 4.00 2.60
N THR A 31 -9.97 5.02 2.36
CA THR A 31 -9.19 5.15 1.10
C THR A 31 -8.00 4.18 0.95
N GLY A 32 -7.85 3.18 1.82
CA GLY A 32 -6.79 2.17 1.68
C GLY A 32 -5.48 2.45 2.41
N LYS A 33 -5.32 3.57 3.13
CA LYS A 33 -4.08 3.92 3.87
C LYS A 33 -3.53 2.80 4.75
N SER A 34 -4.37 2.21 5.61
CA SER A 34 -3.96 1.11 6.49
C SER A 34 -3.57 -0.15 5.71
N VAL A 35 -4.20 -0.38 4.55
CA VAL A 35 -3.85 -1.48 3.65
C VAL A 35 -2.48 -1.23 3.02
N MET A 36 -2.16 0.02 2.64
CA MET A 36 -0.87 0.40 2.09
C MET A 36 0.24 0.20 3.14
N LEU A 37 0.06 0.77 4.34
CA LEU A 37 1.02 0.64 5.44
C LEU A 37 1.27 -0.83 5.80
N ARG A 38 0.20 -1.63 5.97
CA ARG A 38 0.33 -3.06 6.24
C ARG A 38 1.08 -3.80 5.14
N SER A 39 0.93 -3.38 3.88
CA SER A 39 1.67 -3.98 2.78
C SER A 39 3.16 -3.66 2.87
N ILE A 40 3.50 -2.40 3.12
CA ILE A 40 4.89 -1.93 3.29
C ILE A 40 5.59 -2.69 4.42
N VAL A 41 4.94 -2.84 5.58
CA VAL A 41 5.53 -3.57 6.72
C VAL A 41 5.42 -5.10 6.61
N GLY A 42 4.98 -5.62 5.46
CA GLY A 42 4.91 -7.07 5.20
C GLY A 42 3.75 -7.82 5.87
N LEU A 43 2.84 -7.12 6.56
CA LEU A 43 1.65 -7.70 7.19
C LEU A 43 0.52 -8.01 6.20
N ASN A 44 0.59 -7.46 4.99
CA ASN A 44 -0.35 -7.76 3.90
C ASN A 44 0.43 -8.01 2.61
N ARG A 45 0.36 -9.22 2.06
CA ARG A 45 1.01 -9.49 0.77
C ARG A 45 0.15 -8.96 -0.38
N PRO A 46 0.69 -8.08 -1.25
CA PRO A 46 -0.04 -7.64 -2.43
C PRO A 46 -0.30 -8.84 -3.34
N LYS A 47 -1.43 -8.82 -4.06
CA LYS A 47 -1.79 -9.89 -5.01
C LYS A 47 -0.92 -9.88 -6.26
N GLN A 48 -0.38 -8.71 -6.61
CA GLN A 48 0.53 -8.52 -7.75
C GLN A 48 1.52 -7.40 -7.44
N GLY A 49 2.68 -7.43 -8.08
CA GLY A 49 3.79 -6.49 -7.85
C GLY A 49 4.72 -6.94 -6.71
N ARG A 50 5.65 -6.07 -6.32
CA ARG A 50 6.67 -6.35 -5.29
C ARG A 50 6.91 -5.13 -4.42
N ILE A 51 7.31 -5.38 -3.18
CA ILE A 51 7.89 -4.41 -2.25
C ILE A 51 9.31 -4.91 -1.98
N ALA A 52 10.31 -4.05 -2.16
CA ALA A 52 11.72 -4.43 -2.25
C ALA A 52 12.62 -3.47 -1.48
#